data_AF-A0A174T9A3-F1
#
_entry.id   AF-A0A174T9A3-F1
#
_cell.length_a   1.000
_cell.length_b   1.000
_cell.length_c   1.000
_cell.angle_alpha   90.00
_cell.angle_beta   90.00
_cell.angle_gamma   90.00
#
_symmetry.space_group_name_H-M   'P 1'
#
loop_
_entity.id
_entity.type
_entity.pdbx_description
1 polymer ?
#
loop_
_entity_poly.entity_id
_entity_poly.type
_entity_poly.pdbx_seq_one_letter_code
_entity_poly.pdbx_strand_id
1 'polypeptide(L)'
;MPKKNPRRTDKEWLDLIQECRSSGLSDKCWCQEHHIHTSNFYYQIRRLRQKACEIPEPVHSSFSGKQEVVPLSFEEPAVCPSSVQLKTDTIPDSVIKITYHSFQIEITNAADRETIFHTLSALQDLC
;
A
#
# COMPACT_ATOMS: atom_id res chain seq x y z
N MET A 1 -31.22 33.04 -14.64
CA MET A 1 -30.55 32.42 -13.48
C MET A 1 -29.81 31.19 -13.96
N PRO A 2 -28.47 31.12 -13.91
CA PRO A 2 -27.76 29.91 -14.28
C PRO A 2 -28.12 28.83 -13.26
N LYS A 3 -28.70 27.72 -13.73
CA LYS A 3 -29.00 26.56 -12.90
C LYS A 3 -27.66 26.06 -12.34
N LYS A 4 -27.40 26.32 -11.04
CA LYS A 4 -26.26 25.73 -10.35
C LYS A 4 -26.48 24.23 -10.41
N ASN A 5 -25.61 23.51 -11.14
CA ASN A 5 -25.64 22.05 -11.14
C ASN A 5 -25.60 21.59 -9.68
N PRO A 6 -26.53 20.71 -9.25
CA PRO A 6 -26.48 20.17 -7.91
C PRO A 6 -25.12 19.49 -7.74
N ARG A 7 -24.38 19.90 -6.71
CA ARG A 7 -23.09 19.29 -6.41
C ARG A 7 -23.36 17.85 -6.00
N ARG A 8 -22.85 16.89 -6.79
CA ARG A 8 -22.87 15.47 -6.42
C ARG A 8 -22.24 15.26 -5.04
N THR A 9 -22.89 14.46 -4.21
CA THR A 9 -22.46 14.02 -2.89
C THR A 9 -21.29 13.03 -2.97
N ASP A 10 -20.60 12.80 -1.86
CA ASP A 10 -19.48 11.86 -1.82
C ASP A 10 -19.93 10.43 -2.16
N LYS A 11 -21.14 10.03 -1.73
CA LYS A 11 -21.72 8.72 -2.06
C LYS A 11 -21.94 8.56 -3.56
N GLU A 12 -22.55 9.54 -4.22
CA GLU A 12 -22.75 9.49 -5.67
C GLU A 12 -21.43 9.40 -6.44
N TRP A 13 -20.36 10.05 -5.95
CA TRP A 13 -19.04 9.91 -6.56
C TRP A 13 -18.45 8.51 -6.35
N LEU A 14 -18.65 7.89 -5.19
CA LEU A 14 -18.23 6.51 -4.95
C LEU A 14 -18.95 5.54 -5.89
N ASP A 15 -20.26 5.70 -6.06
CA ASP A 15 -21.06 4.86 -6.96
C ASP A 15 -20.57 4.99 -8.41
N LEU A 16 -20.31 6.21 -8.89
CA LEU A 16 -19.73 6.47 -10.22
C LEU A 16 -18.33 5.87 -10.39
N ILE A 17 -17.48 5.98 -9.37
CA ILE A 17 -16.14 5.38 -9.40
C ILE A 17 -16.26 3.86 -9.47
N GLN A 18 -17.15 3.25 -8.70
CA GLN A 18 -17.38 1.81 -8.70
C GLN A 18 -17.90 1.35 -10.07
N GLU A 19 -18.89 2.05 -10.64
CA GLU A 19 -19.42 1.78 -11.97
C GLU A 19 -18.32 1.83 -13.03
N CYS A 20 -17.51 2.89 -13.04
CA CYS A 20 -16.34 3.04 -13.91
C CYS A 20 -15.41 1.83 -13.81
N ARG A 21 -15.12 1.34 -12.60
CA ARG A 21 -14.22 0.19 -12.38
C ARG A 21 -14.83 -1.14 -12.80
N SER A 22 -16.14 -1.29 -12.68
CA SER A 22 -16.86 -2.48 -13.15
C SER A 22 -17.15 -2.48 -14.66
N SER A 23 -17.07 -1.32 -15.33
CA SER A 23 -17.44 -1.17 -16.73
C SER A 23 -16.51 -1.90 -17.72
N GLY A 24 -15.28 -2.21 -17.32
CA GLY A 24 -14.24 -2.75 -18.20
C GLY A 24 -13.69 -1.74 -19.23
N LEU A 25 -14.18 -0.49 -19.22
CA LEU A 25 -13.67 0.60 -20.04
C LEU A 25 -12.47 1.29 -19.35
N SER A 26 -11.66 2.00 -20.13
CA SER A 26 -10.69 2.92 -19.55
C SER A 26 -11.39 4.11 -18.90
N ASP A 27 -10.85 4.64 -17.80
CA ASP A 27 -11.37 5.81 -17.09
C ASP A 27 -11.69 6.99 -18.04
N LYS A 28 -10.87 7.19 -19.09
CA LYS A 28 -11.07 8.24 -20.10
C LYS A 28 -12.31 8.00 -20.96
N CYS A 29 -12.50 6.78 -21.46
CA CYS A 29 -13.66 6.40 -22.28
C CYS A 29 -14.95 6.47 -21.45
N TRP A 30 -14.93 5.92 -20.24
CA TRP A 30 -16.08 5.93 -19.33
C TRP A 30 -16.48 7.37 -18.95
N CYS A 31 -15.51 8.22 -18.61
CA CYS A 31 -15.77 9.63 -18.33
C CYS A 31 -16.41 10.36 -19.52
N GLN A 32 -15.98 10.04 -20.75
CA GLN A 32 -16.55 10.64 -21.97
C GLN A 32 -18.01 10.23 -22.17
N GLU A 33 -18.35 8.96 -21.99
CA GLU A 33 -19.70 8.42 -22.12
C GLU A 33 -20.65 8.95 -21.04
N HIS A 34 -20.15 9.10 -19.80
CA HIS A 34 -20.92 9.60 -18.66
C HIS A 34 -20.91 11.14 -18.53
N HIS A 35 -20.35 11.85 -19.52
CA HIS A 35 -20.22 13.32 -19.54
C HIS A 35 -19.54 13.90 -18.29
N ILE A 36 -18.52 13.22 -17.81
CA ILE A 36 -17.69 13.65 -16.68
C ILE A 36 -16.36 14.13 -17.22
N HIS A 37 -15.95 15.32 -16.81
CA HIS A 37 -14.61 15.80 -17.15
C HIS A 37 -13.57 14.97 -16.40
N THR A 38 -12.60 14.39 -17.14
CA THR A 38 -11.59 13.48 -16.58
C THR A 38 -10.79 14.09 -15.43
N SER A 39 -10.45 15.38 -15.51
CA SER A 39 -9.74 16.06 -14.40
C SER A 39 -10.59 16.14 -13.12
N ASN A 40 -11.91 16.32 -13.25
CA ASN A 40 -12.82 16.35 -12.11
C ASN A 40 -12.97 14.94 -11.52
N PHE A 41 -13.04 13.91 -12.36
CA PHE A 41 -13.06 12.52 -11.91
C PHE A 41 -11.84 12.17 -11.05
N TYR A 42 -10.63 12.44 -11.54
CA TYR A 42 -9.40 12.19 -10.78
C TYR A 42 -9.28 13.08 -9.54
N TYR A 43 -9.73 14.33 -9.61
CA TYR A 43 -9.81 15.20 -8.44
C TYR A 43 -10.68 14.58 -7.34
N GLN A 44 -11.85 14.04 -7.69
CA GLN A 44 -12.76 13.44 -6.73
C GLN A 44 -12.23 12.13 -6.16
N ILE A 45 -11.59 11.28 -6.97
CA ILE A 45 -10.87 10.10 -6.46
C ILE A 45 -9.82 10.50 -5.42
N ARG A 46 -8.99 11.51 -5.73
CA ARG A 46 -7.96 11.99 -4.81
C ARG A 46 -8.57 12.53 -3.51
N ARG A 47 -9.60 13.37 -3.60
CA ARG A 47 -10.30 13.94 -2.45
C ARG A 47 -10.96 12.87 -1.58
N LEU A 48 -11.60 11.86 -2.17
CA LEU A 48 -12.23 10.76 -1.44
C LEU A 48 -11.19 9.88 -0.74
N ARG A 49 -10.06 9.58 -1.39
CA ARG A 49 -8.94 8.87 -0.74
C ARG A 49 -8.41 9.61 0.47
N GLN A 50 -8.22 10.92 0.38
CA GLN A 50 -7.77 11.74 1.51
C GLN A 50 -8.72 11.66 2.71
N LYS A 51 -10.03 11.66 2.46
CA LYS A 51 -11.04 11.49 3.53
C LYS A 51 -11.03 10.09 4.15
N ALA A 52 -10.82 9.06 3.35
CA ALA A 52 -10.78 7.68 3.85
C ALA A 52 -9.50 7.36 4.63
N CYS A 53 -8.40 8.07 4.36
CA CYS A 53 -7.12 7.92 5.05
C CYS A 53 -7.04 8.73 6.36
N GLU A 54 -8.12 9.33 6.83
CA GLU A 54 -8.17 9.99 8.13
C GLU A 54 -8.14 8.92 9.23
N ILE A 55 -6.93 8.61 9.73
CA ILE A 55 -6.71 7.64 10.80
C ILE A 55 -7.24 8.28 12.10
N PRO A 56 -8.22 7.67 12.79
CA PRO A 56 -8.65 8.15 14.10
C PRO A 56 -7.45 8.23 15.05
N GLU A 57 -7.38 9.27 15.89
CA GLU A 57 -6.34 9.33 16.91
C GLU A 57 -6.29 8.01 17.68
N PRO A 58 -5.08 7.48 17.97
CA PRO A 58 -4.96 6.28 18.78
C PRO A 58 -5.65 6.56 20.11
N VAL A 59 -6.82 5.96 20.30
CA VAL A 59 -7.39 5.87 21.64
C VAL A 59 -6.37 5.05 22.39
N HIS A 60 -5.66 5.66 23.34
CA HIS A 60 -4.76 4.95 24.25
C HIS A 60 -5.59 4.03 25.16
N SER A 61 -6.31 3.08 24.58
CA SER A 61 -6.88 1.96 25.30
C SER A 61 -5.68 1.11 25.69
N SER A 62 -5.34 1.15 26.97
CA SER A 62 -4.40 0.22 27.58
C SER A 62 -5.04 -1.17 27.43
N PHE A 63 -4.81 -1.83 26.30
CA PHE A 63 -5.37 -3.14 26.02
C PHE A 63 -4.67 -4.12 26.98
N SER A 64 -5.28 -4.34 28.14
CA SER A 64 -4.85 -5.31 29.16
C SER A 64 -5.43 -6.70 28.88
N GLY A 65 -5.73 -7.00 27.61
CA GLY A 65 -6.14 -8.32 27.17
C GLY A 65 -4.92 -9.17 26.86
N LYS A 66 -4.85 -10.38 27.42
CA LYS A 66 -3.86 -11.38 27.00
C LYS A 66 -4.06 -11.63 25.51
N GLN A 67 -3.04 -11.38 24.69
CA GLN A 67 -3.11 -11.66 23.27
C GLN A 67 -3.07 -13.18 23.07
N GLU A 68 -4.18 -13.75 22.60
CA GLU A 68 -4.25 -15.17 22.26
C GLU A 68 -3.61 -15.38 20.88
N VAL A 69 -2.48 -16.08 20.85
CA VAL A 69 -1.75 -16.39 19.63
C VAL A 69 -2.02 -17.84 19.27
N VAL A 70 -2.65 -18.06 18.11
CA VAL A 70 -2.89 -19.41 17.56
C VAL A 70 -1.78 -19.71 16.55
N PRO A 71 -1.03 -20.83 16.70
CA PRO A 71 -0.08 -21.27 15.70
C PRO A 71 -0.79 -21.64 14.41
N LEU A 72 -0.41 -21.00 13.30
CA LEU A 72 -0.84 -21.42 11.97
C LEU A 72 0.15 -22.46 11.46
N SER A 73 -0.33 -23.68 11.24
CA SER A 73 0.46 -24.74 10.62
C SER A 73 0.48 -24.49 9.11
N PHE A 74 1.63 -24.12 8.57
CA PHE A 74 1.82 -24.04 7.13
C PHE A 74 2.05 -25.46 6.60
N GLU A 75 1.03 -26.07 6.02
CA GLU A 75 1.22 -27.28 5.22
C GLU A 75 1.98 -26.93 3.95
N GLU A 76 3.10 -27.63 3.74
CA GLU A 76 3.98 -27.45 2.60
C GLU A 76 3.22 -27.79 1.31
N PRO A 77 3.07 -26.85 0.35
CA PRO A 77 2.26 -27.08 -0.83
C PRO A 77 2.90 -28.16 -1.71
N ALA A 78 2.11 -29.16 -2.07
CA ALA A 78 2.49 -30.23 -2.97
C ALA A 78 3.09 -29.68 -4.27
N VAL A 79 4.29 -30.16 -4.61
CA VAL A 79 5.05 -29.78 -5.80
C VAL A 79 4.30 -30.19 -7.06
N CYS A 80 3.80 -29.22 -7.82
CA CYS A 80 3.32 -29.43 -9.18
C CYS A 80 4.53 -29.46 -10.15
N PRO A 81 4.75 -30.55 -10.93
CA PRO A 81 5.88 -30.61 -11.85
C PRO A 81 5.45 -30.07 -13.21
N SER A 82 5.67 -28.78 -13.47
CA SER A 82 5.97 -28.24 -14.81
C SER A 82 6.06 -26.72 -14.77
N SER A 83 7.28 -26.20 -14.94
CA SER A 83 7.70 -25.45 -16.14
C SER A 83 8.85 -24.49 -15.83
N VAL A 84 10.01 -24.80 -16.43
CA VAL A 84 11.02 -23.89 -17.00
C VAL A 84 11.69 -22.87 -16.07
N GLN A 85 13.02 -23.03 -15.97
CA GLN A 85 13.97 -22.14 -15.33
C GLN A 85 13.81 -20.66 -15.73
N LEU A 86 13.88 -19.76 -14.73
CA LEU A 86 14.54 -18.47 -14.91
C LEU A 86 15.58 -18.28 -13.80
N LYS A 87 16.73 -17.74 -14.22
CA LYS A 87 17.94 -17.57 -13.43
C LYS A 87 17.75 -16.51 -12.34
N THR A 88 18.20 -16.86 -11.13
CA THR A 88 18.83 -16.01 -10.12
C THR A 88 18.41 -14.53 -10.07
N ASP A 89 17.52 -14.20 -9.14
CA ASP A 89 17.80 -13.14 -8.18
C ASP A 89 17.76 -13.80 -6.81
N THR A 90 18.94 -14.12 -6.28
CA THR A 90 19.09 -14.40 -4.85
C THR A 90 18.80 -13.09 -4.16
N ILE A 91 17.53 -12.83 -3.85
CA ILE A 91 17.15 -11.82 -2.88
C ILE A 91 17.92 -12.24 -1.62
N PRO A 92 18.92 -11.46 -1.15
CA PRO A 92 19.56 -11.80 0.10
C PRO A 92 18.44 -11.84 1.14
N ASP A 93 18.36 -12.94 1.89
CA ASP A 93 17.38 -13.16 2.95
C ASP A 93 17.60 -12.12 4.05
N SER A 94 17.09 -10.92 3.79
CA SER A 94 17.22 -9.75 4.61
C SER A 94 16.15 -9.83 5.66
N VAL A 95 16.58 -10.03 6.90
CA VAL A 95 15.69 -10.19 8.05
C VAL A 95 15.28 -8.84 8.62
N ILE A 96 16.11 -7.82 8.42
CA ILE A 96 15.84 -6.46 8.90
C ILE A 96 16.01 -5.49 7.74
N LYS A 97 14.94 -4.75 7.45
CA LYS A 97 14.90 -3.71 6.42
C LYS A 97 14.48 -2.38 7.03
N ILE A 98 15.38 -1.40 6.99
CA ILE A 98 15.15 -0.04 7.50
C ILE A 98 15.07 0.90 6.31
N THR A 99 13.96 1.64 6.18
CA THR A 99 13.73 2.61 5.10
C THR A 99 13.53 4.00 5.67
N TYR A 100 14.35 4.96 5.24
CA TYR A 100 14.26 6.37 5.62
C TYR A 100 14.43 7.26 4.38
N HIS A 101 13.38 8.00 4.01
CA HIS A 101 13.28 8.73 2.75
C HIS A 101 13.67 7.89 1.52
N SER A 102 14.80 8.20 0.88
CA SER A 102 15.35 7.53 -0.31
C SER A 102 16.41 6.49 0.02
N PHE A 103 16.73 6.28 1.30
CA PHE A 103 17.75 5.35 1.75
C PHE A 103 17.12 4.09 2.33
N GLN A 104 17.79 2.97 2.06
CA GLN A 104 17.38 1.64 2.50
C GLN A 104 18.60 0.90 3.02
N ILE A 105 18.49 0.36 4.22
CA ILE A 105 19.51 -0.46 4.85
C ILE A 105 18.92 -1.86 5.03
N GLU A 106 19.64 -2.87 4.57
CA GLU A 106 19.23 -4.27 4.62
C GLU A 106 20.28 -5.07 5.39
N ILE A 107 19.83 -5.81 6.41
CA ILE A 107 20.67 -6.66 7.26
C ILE A 107 20.19 -8.10 7.11
N THR A 108 21.09 -8.97 6.67
CA THR A 108 20.86 -10.41 6.51
C THR A 108 21.25 -11.17 7.77
N ASN A 109 20.76 -12.41 7.91
CA ASN A 109 21.18 -13.31 9.00
C ASN A 109 22.70 -13.60 9.02
N ALA A 110 23.38 -13.42 7.89
CA ALA A 110 24.81 -13.66 7.77
C ALA A 110 25.67 -12.44 8.19
N ALA A 111 25.04 -11.29 8.47
CA ALA A 111 25.76 -10.10 8.89
C ALA A 111 26.34 -10.28 10.30
N ASP A 112 27.64 -10.07 10.45
CA ASP A 112 28.29 -10.14 11.73
C ASP A 112 28.02 -8.88 12.58
N ARG A 113 28.18 -9.05 13.89
CA ARG A 113 27.90 -7.99 14.88
C ARG A 113 28.75 -6.74 14.66
N GLU A 114 30.01 -6.87 14.27
CA GLU A 114 30.91 -5.72 14.10
C GLU A 114 30.52 -4.90 12.87
N THR A 115 30.19 -5.58 11.77
CA THR A 115 29.68 -4.93 10.55
C THR A 115 28.40 -4.13 10.83
N ILE A 116 27.45 -4.71 11.57
CA ILE A 116 26.21 -4.00 11.95
C ILE A 116 26.54 -2.78 12.81
N PHE A 117 27.40 -2.95 13.83
CA PHE A 117 27.78 -1.87 14.75
C PHE A 117 28.48 -0.71 14.04
N HIS A 118 29.48 -0.99 13.21
CA HIS A 118 30.21 0.03 12.47
C HIS A 118 29.32 0.76 11.47
N THR A 119 28.43 0.04 10.79
CA THR A 119 27.49 0.64 9.83
C THR A 119 26.54 1.61 10.53
N LEU A 120 25.94 1.21 11.64
CA LEU A 120 25.03 2.08 12.40
C LEU A 120 25.75 3.27 13.05
N SER A 121 26.97 3.07 13.52
CA SER A 121 27.79 4.15 14.09
C SER A 121 28.14 5.21 13.05
N ALA A 122 28.57 4.79 11.85
CA ALA A 122 28.88 5.71 10.76
C ALA A 122 27.64 6.52 10.31
N LEU A 123 26.45 5.94 10.38
CA LEU A 123 25.20 6.66 10.09
C LEU A 123 24.82 7.68 11.17
N GLN A 124 25.15 7.39 12.43
CA GLN A 124 24.95 8.34 13.54
C GLN A 124 25.83 9.58 13.36
N ASP A 125 27.06 9.43 12.87
CA ASP A 125 27.99 10.54 12.63
C ASP A 125 27.59 11.45 11.44
N LEU A 126 26.63 11.01 10.61
CA LEU A 126 26.12 11.78 9.47
C LEU A 126 24.92 12.68 9.84
N CYS A 127 24.41 12.60 11.06
CA CYS A 127 23.30 13.40 11.59
C CYS A 127 23.79 14.38 12.67
#